data_AF-A0A958KQX1-F1
#
_entry.id   AF-A0A958KQX1-F1
#
_cell.length_a   1.000
_cell.length_b   1.000
_cell.length_c   1.000
_cell.angle_alpha   90.00
_cell.angle_beta   90.00
_cell.angle_gamma   90.00
#
_symmetry.space_group_name_H-M   'P 1'
#
loop_
_entity.id
_entity.type
_entity.pdbx_description
1 polymer ?
#
loop_
_entity_poly.entity_id
_entity_poly.type
_entity_poly.pdbx_seq_one_letter_code
_entity_poly.pdbx_strand_id
1 'polypeptide(L)'
;LEDLNTFIESNGFSLNSSGGKIKGTPAELLEQSSTLAKTIAVNFDDGNFEIPACYYEFARRYPDTSGNLYQGFIAASADKIFESTDRQK
;
A
#
# COMPACT_ATOMS: atom_id res chain seq x y z
N LEU A 1 0.26 11.96 5.98
CA LEU A 1 0.54 10.52 5.72
C LEU A 1 2.04 10.23 5.78
N GLU A 2 2.84 11.22 5.42
CA GLU A 2 4.29 11.32 5.47
C GLU A 2 4.88 11.00 6.85
N ASP A 3 4.33 11.57 7.92
CA ASP A 3 4.80 11.28 9.29
C ASP A 3 4.58 9.82 9.67
N LEU A 4 3.43 9.25 9.29
CA LEU A 4 3.14 7.82 9.48
C LEU A 4 4.11 6.95 8.67
N ASN A 5 4.37 7.32 7.41
CA ASN A 5 5.35 6.62 6.58
C ASN A 5 6.75 6.65 7.22
N THR A 6 7.17 7.81 7.72
CA THR A 6 8.46 7.97 8.42
C THR A 6 8.52 7.11 9.67
N PHE A 7 7.43 7.04 10.45
CA PHE A 7 7.31 6.16 11.61
C PHE A 7 7.41 4.68 11.22
N ILE A 8 6.74 4.25 10.15
CA ILE A 8 6.77 2.86 9.70
C ILE A 8 8.18 2.46 9.27
N GLU A 9 8.85 3.30 8.48
CA GLU A 9 10.22 3.04 8.00
C GLU A 9 11.25 3.07 9.14
N SER A 10 11.11 3.96 10.12
CA SER A 10 12.00 3.99 11.28
C SER A 10 11.86 2.77 12.20
N ASN A 11 10.72 2.07 12.12
CA ASN A 11 10.49 0.79 12.79
C ASN A 11 10.90 -0.43 11.93
N GLY A 12 11.58 -0.22 10.81
CA GLY A 12 12.18 -1.29 10.00
C GLY A 12 11.25 -1.95 8.99
N PHE A 13 10.11 -1.33 8.67
CA PHE A 13 9.21 -1.81 7.63
C PHE A 13 9.42 -1.04 6.32
N SER A 14 9.61 -1.77 5.23
CA SER A 14 9.73 -1.16 3.90
C SER A 14 8.36 -0.79 3.34
N LEU A 15 8.25 0.40 2.75
CA LEU A 15 7.07 0.86 2.02
C LEU A 15 7.19 0.59 0.52
N ASN A 16 6.05 0.36 -0.14
CA ASN A 16 5.96 0.27 -1.58
C ASN A 16 6.22 1.65 -2.20
N SER A 17 7.25 1.74 -3.03
CA SER A 17 7.69 2.96 -3.72
C SER A 17 7.27 3.05 -5.19
N SER A 18 6.58 2.05 -5.75
CA SER A 18 6.10 2.11 -7.13
C SER A 18 5.11 3.27 -7.29
N GLY A 19 5.31 4.15 -8.28
CA GLY A 19 4.52 5.38 -8.42
C GLY A 19 4.69 6.38 -7.26
N GLY A 20 5.73 6.25 -6.44
CA GLY A 20 5.94 7.04 -5.21
C GLY A 20 5.46 6.33 -3.95
N LYS A 21 5.90 6.77 -2.76
CA LYS A 21 5.48 6.16 -1.47
C LYS A 21 4.03 6.50 -1.10
N ILE A 22 3.54 7.64 -1.57
CA ILE A 22 2.16 8.08 -1.42
C ILE A 22 1.57 8.14 -2.83
N LYS A 23 0.46 7.43 -3.02
CA LYS A 23 -0.33 7.40 -4.25
C LYS A 23 -1.58 8.24 -4.07
N GLY A 24 -1.98 8.95 -5.10
CA GLY A 24 -3.07 9.92 -5.06
C GLY A 24 -2.64 11.25 -4.44
N THR A 25 -3.60 12.16 -4.35
CA THR A 25 -3.38 13.54 -3.91
C THR A 25 -4.59 14.05 -3.13
N PRO A 26 -4.45 15.16 -2.37
CA PRO A 26 -5.60 15.79 -1.71
C PRO A 26 -6.68 16.26 -2.69
N ALA A 27 -6.30 16.65 -3.91
CA ALA A 27 -7.24 17.06 -4.96
C ALA A 27 -8.11 15.90 -5.46
N GLU A 28 -7.57 14.68 -5.42
CA GLU A 28 -8.31 13.44 -5.72
C GLU A 28 -9.05 12.89 -4.49
N LEU A 29 -8.99 13.60 -3.37
CA LEU A 29 -9.63 13.31 -2.09
C LEU A 29 -9.13 12.04 -1.38
N LEU A 30 -8.03 11.44 -1.85
CA LEU A 30 -7.49 10.20 -1.30
C LEU A 30 -5.98 10.14 -1.51
N GLU A 31 -5.25 9.87 -0.42
CA GLU A 31 -3.84 9.53 -0.42
C GLU A 31 -3.65 8.15 0.22
N GLN A 32 -2.82 7.31 -0.37
CA GLN A 32 -2.59 5.92 0.08
C GLN A 32 -1.10 5.59 0.12
N SER A 33 -0.69 4.81 1.11
CA SER A 33 0.62 4.17 1.17
C SER A 33 0.47 2.72 1.64
N SER A 34 1.46 1.88 1.37
CA SER A 34 1.43 0.48 1.79
C SER A 34 2.82 -0.04 2.13
N THR A 35 2.90 -1.03 3.00
CA THR A 35 4.13 -1.80 3.19
C THR A 35 4.41 -2.67 1.95
N LEU A 36 5.63 -3.16 1.82
CA LEU A 36 5.91 -4.35 1.02
C LEU A 36 5.34 -5.58 1.73
N ALA A 37 4.84 -6.54 0.95
CA ALA A 37 4.36 -7.79 1.51
C ALA A 37 5.52 -8.60 2.10
N LYS A 38 5.30 -9.20 3.28
CA LYS A 38 6.25 -10.17 3.82
C LYS A 38 6.14 -11.48 3.06
N THR A 39 7.25 -12.22 2.98
CA THR A 39 7.20 -13.61 2.49
C THR A 39 6.90 -14.56 3.64
N ILE A 40 6.17 -15.62 3.32
CA ILE A 40 5.92 -16.73 4.23
C ILE A 40 6.23 -18.04 3.50
N ALA A 41 6.76 -19.02 4.23
CA ALA A 41 6.86 -20.38 3.76
C ALA A 41 5.46 -21.03 3.76
N VAL A 42 5.05 -21.56 2.61
CA VAL A 42 3.83 -22.37 2.47
C VAL A 42 4.22 -23.76 1.98
N ASN A 43 3.57 -24.77 2.54
CA ASN A 43 3.76 -26.16 2.16
C ASN A 43 2.79 -26.52 1.02
N PHE A 44 3.35 -26.94 -0.11
CA PHE A 44 2.64 -27.44 -1.29
C PHE A 44 2.91 -28.94 -1.43
N ASP A 45 2.13 -29.63 -2.27
CA ASP A 45 2.26 -31.07 -2.48
C ASP A 45 3.66 -31.51 -2.97
N ASP A 46 4.41 -30.59 -3.59
CA ASP A 46 5.74 -30.79 -4.15
C ASP A 46 6.87 -30.07 -3.38
N GLY A 47 6.59 -29.40 -2.26
CA GLY A 47 7.61 -28.81 -1.40
C GLY A 47 7.20 -27.53 -0.67
N ASN A 48 8.15 -26.97 0.10
CA ASN A 48 7.97 -25.69 0.78
C ASN A 48 8.47 -24.54 -0.09
N PHE A 49 7.60 -23.56 -0.36
CA PHE A 49 7.94 -22.40 -1.17
C PHE A 49 7.62 -21.11 -0.42
N GLU A 50 8.53 -20.14 -0.55
CA GLU A 50 8.30 -18.78 -0.06
C GLU A 50 7.35 -18.05 -1.01
N ILE A 51 6.20 -17.61 -0.53
CA ILE A 51 5.23 -16.80 -1.30
C ILE A 51 5.02 -15.43 -0.65
N PRO A 52 4.69 -14.36 -1.42
CA PRO A 52 4.27 -13.10 -0.81
C PRO A 52 2.95 -13.34 -0.09
N ALA A 53 2.86 -12.90 1.16
CA ALA A 53 1.65 -12.95 1.95
C ALA A 53 0.89 -11.63 1.79
N CYS A 54 0.64 -10.94 2.91
CA CYS A 54 -0.09 -9.69 2.94
C CYS A 54 0.84 -8.49 3.11
N TYR A 55 0.35 -7.34 2.67
CA TYR A 55 0.85 -6.03 3.05
C TYR A 55 -0.21 -5.32 3.90
N TYR A 56 0.21 -4.23 4.56
CA TYR A 56 -0.71 -3.31 5.24
C TYR A 56 -0.81 -2.03 4.42
N GLU A 57 -2.03 -1.52 4.26
CA GLU A 57 -2.32 -0.28 3.56
C GLU A 57 -2.81 0.79 4.55
N PHE A 58 -2.43 2.03 4.29
CA PHE A 58 -2.81 3.21 5.05
C PHE A 58 -3.42 4.23 4.09
N ALA A 59 -4.59 4.74 4.45
CA ALA A 59 -5.33 5.68 3.60
C ALA A 59 -5.71 6.94 4.37
N ARG A 60 -5.48 8.11 3.78
CA ARG A 60 -5.98 9.40 4.23
C ARG A 60 -7.04 9.89 3.24
N ARG A 61 -8.27 10.05 3.74
CA ARG A 61 -9.41 10.54 2.98
C ARG A 61 -9.65 12.00 3.28
N TYR A 62 -10.02 12.77 2.27
CA TYR A 62 -10.37 14.18 2.39
C TYR A 62 -11.88 14.39 2.20
N PRO A 63 -12.46 15.46 2.80
CA PRO A 63 -13.84 15.84 2.56
C PRO A 63 -14.09 16.23 1.11
N ASP A 64 -15.23 15.80 0.56
CA ASP A 64 -15.74 16.24 -0.73
C ASP A 64 -16.39 17.63 -0.64
N THR A 65 -16.99 18.09 -1.74
CA THR A 65 -17.70 19.38 -1.82
C THR A 65 -18.91 19.48 -0.90
N SER A 66 -19.43 18.34 -0.42
CA SER A 66 -20.52 18.27 0.56
C SER A 66 -19.99 18.19 2.00
N GLY A 67 -18.67 18.18 2.19
CA GLY A 67 -18.02 18.06 3.49
C GLY A 67 -17.91 16.62 4.02
N ASN A 68 -18.32 15.62 3.24
CA ASN A 68 -18.26 14.21 3.65
C ASN A 68 -16.94 13.59 3.21
N LEU A 69 -16.35 12.70 4.02
CA LEU A 69 -15.14 11.99 3.61
C LEU A 69 -15.39 11.14 2.37
N TYR A 70 -14.55 11.29 1.35
CA TYR A 70 -14.61 10.47 0.14
C TYR A 70 -14.54 8.98 0.48
N GLN A 71 -15.51 8.18 0.01
CA GLN A 71 -15.63 6.75 0.32
C GLN A 71 -15.16 5.83 -0.81
N GLY A 72 -14.84 6.37 -1.98
CA GLY A 72 -14.48 5.57 -3.15
C GLY A 72 -13.02 5.07 -3.15
N PHE A 73 -12.63 4.54 -4.30
CA PHE A 73 -11.28 4.12 -4.65
C PHE A 73 -10.86 4.75 -5.98
N ILE A 74 -9.58 5.06 -6.11
CA ILE A 74 -9.00 5.59 -7.35
C ILE A 74 -8.24 4.47 -8.03
N ALA A 75 -8.68 4.07 -9.23
CA ALA A 75 -8.10 2.96 -9.97
C ALA A 75 -6.58 3.15 -10.22
N ALA A 76 -6.14 4.36 -10.53
CA ALA A 76 -4.73 4.67 -10.77
C ALA A 76 -3.85 4.48 -9.51
N SER A 77 -4.37 4.82 -8.33
CA SER A 77 -3.69 4.56 -7.06
C SER A 77 -3.69 3.08 -6.71
N ALA A 78 -4.80 2.38 -6.96
CA ALA A 78 -4.95 0.96 -6.66
C ALA A 78 -3.98 0.08 -7.48
N ASP A 79 -3.77 0.39 -8.76
CA ASP A 79 -2.83 -0.33 -9.64
C ASP A 79 -1.43 -0.44 -9.02
N LYS A 80 -0.92 0.69 -8.49
CA LYS A 80 0.41 0.75 -7.87
C LYS A 80 0.48 0.13 -6.48
N ILE A 81 -0.65 -0.03 -5.81
CA ILE A 81 -0.72 -0.73 -4.51
C ILE A 81 -0.65 -2.24 -4.71
N PHE A 82 -1.19 -2.80 -5.80
CA PHE A 82 -1.08 -4.25 -6.10
C PHE A 82 0.37 -4.71 -6.31
N GLU A 83 1.25 -3.79 -6.69
CA GLU A 83 2.69 -4.06 -6.80
C GLU A 83 3.36 -4.30 -5.43
N SER A 84 2.64 -4.14 -4.29
CA SER A 84 3.15 -4.49 -2.96
C SER A 84 3.44 -6.00 -2.79
N THR A 85 2.86 -6.86 -3.62
CA THR A 85 3.14 -8.30 -3.67
C THR A 85 4.01 -8.72 -4.86
N ASP A 86 4.39 -7.77 -5.73
CA ASP A 86 5.17 -8.09 -6.92
C ASP A 86 6.63 -8.38 -6.55
N ARG A 87 7.19 -9.41 -7.20
CA ARG A 87 8.57 -9.88 -7.03
C ARG A 87 9.43 -9.58 -8.25
N GLN A 88 8.85 -9.16 -9.37
CA GLN A 88 9.63 -8.76 -10.55
C GLN A 88 10.01 -7.29 -10.42
N LYS A 89 11.30 -7.03 -10.19
CA LYS A 89 11.93 -5.73 -10.44
C LYS A 89 12.59 -5.74 -11.80
#